data_AF-A0A9Q9SGR8-F1
#
_entry.id   AF-A0A9Q9SGR8-F1
#
_cell.length_a   1.000
_cell.length_b   1.000
_cell.length_c   1.000
_cell.angle_alpha   90.00
_cell.angle_beta   90.00
_cell.angle_gamma   90.00
#
_symmetry.space_group_name_H-M   'P 1'
#
loop_
_entity.id
_entity.type
_entity.pdbx_description
1 polymer ?
#
loop_
_entity_poly.entity_id
_entity_poly.type
_entity_poly.pdbx_seq_one_letter_code
_entity_poly.pdbx_strand_id
1 'polypeptide(L)'
;MIFLKTPYVVNLTMRNSSGRSALNSIQSIIGILLIAASLAETAHAVPIETSLQRSVDEALESRSGKTLKLPAQSDSSLVEAIRTDDVSRWVFGTATQILRDDESADPVTKLFIARNVNGRWIAGVEGSSTFGALLDAAPPTLLAADERKNLASRRTALAPRSAALPQPGLALPWESNAGWYWTGGAHGWSGQSRPYNSLDFSGGNGRVLAARDGYLYKSCERNGSAIVKVVHDNGYATTYYHMVQLTSLNSGTRVRQGEYLGSVGNGLPCGGQTTGPHVHFSLSKDGNDVSVNGMTIGGWQFFEGTGPYSGYAVRNQRRVSPQAWLVNYGSADSGDPPTPVSARVQAPGPANLRSAPSLSAPIVGSLENGRTVQLACHQYGDSVNGNWGATRLWYRLDSNQWISDGFIYTGSYDPVVPECVSS
;
A
#
# COMPACT_ATOMS: atom_id res chain seq x y z
N MET A 1 48.32 -26.06 4.20
CA MET A 1 49.28 -26.55 3.19
C MET A 1 49.40 -25.44 2.15
N ILE A 2 50.59 -24.86 2.04
CA ILE A 2 50.93 -23.69 1.21
C ILE A 2 51.00 -24.12 -0.25
N PHE A 3 50.47 -23.32 -1.18
CA PHE A 3 51.14 -23.11 -2.48
C PHE A 3 50.86 -21.70 -3.03
N LEU A 4 51.95 -21.11 -3.52
CA LEU A 4 52.15 -19.77 -4.06
C LEU A 4 51.56 -19.59 -5.47
N LYS A 5 51.17 -18.36 -5.81
CA LYS A 5 51.63 -17.63 -7.02
C LYS A 5 51.22 -16.14 -6.94
N THR A 6 52.22 -15.26 -6.97
CA THR A 6 52.15 -13.79 -7.14
C THR A 6 52.41 -13.42 -8.64
N PRO A 7 52.61 -12.14 -9.04
CA PRO A 7 51.61 -11.06 -9.19
C PRO A 7 51.76 -10.33 -10.57
N TYR A 8 50.98 -9.28 -10.84
CA TYR A 8 51.40 -8.20 -11.77
C TYR A 8 50.99 -6.83 -11.23
N VAL A 9 51.99 -5.99 -10.99
CA VAL A 9 51.90 -4.55 -10.71
C VAL A 9 52.79 -3.87 -11.74
N VAL A 10 52.27 -2.85 -12.42
CA VAL A 10 53.04 -1.96 -13.31
C VAL A 10 53.12 -0.59 -12.65
N ASN A 11 54.33 -0.18 -12.27
CA ASN A 11 54.67 1.18 -11.89
C ASN A 11 55.42 1.83 -13.07
N LEU A 12 54.97 3.01 -13.49
CA LEU A 12 55.66 3.85 -14.46
C LEU A 12 56.36 5.00 -13.73
N THR A 13 57.69 4.99 -13.81
CA THR A 13 58.58 6.04 -13.29
C THR A 13 59.00 6.94 -14.45
N MET A 14 58.78 8.25 -14.37
CA MET A 14 59.36 9.21 -15.31
C MET A 14 60.67 9.81 -14.76
N ARG A 15 61.76 9.62 -15.51
CA ARG A 15 63.06 10.26 -15.31
C ARG A 15 63.11 11.61 -16.01
N ASN A 16 63.82 12.56 -15.41
CA ASN A 16 64.12 13.88 -15.96
C ASN A 16 65.61 13.95 -16.34
N SER A 17 65.97 14.46 -17.51
CA SER A 17 67.36 14.84 -17.84
C SER A 17 67.43 15.94 -18.91
N SER A 18 68.31 16.89 -18.64
CA SER A 18 68.59 18.20 -19.23
C SER A 18 69.33 18.25 -20.58
N GLY A 19 69.17 19.36 -21.33
CA GLY A 19 70.09 19.82 -22.39
C GLY A 19 69.70 21.19 -23.00
N ARG A 20 70.65 22.12 -23.12
CA ARG A 20 70.49 23.57 -23.47
C ARG A 20 70.76 23.91 -24.95
N SER A 21 70.40 25.15 -25.33
CA SER A 21 70.82 26.03 -26.47
C SER A 21 69.95 25.96 -27.75
N ALA A 22 69.59 27.02 -28.49
CA ALA A 22 69.74 28.48 -28.40
C ALA A 22 68.75 29.17 -29.40
N LEU A 23 68.33 30.40 -29.07
CA LEU A 23 67.96 31.56 -29.92
C LEU A 23 66.76 31.53 -30.93
N ASN A 24 65.87 32.50 -30.69
CA ASN A 24 65.14 33.40 -31.63
C ASN A 24 63.61 33.29 -31.78
N SER A 25 63.00 34.45 -31.51
CA SER A 25 61.79 35.05 -32.11
C SER A 25 60.39 34.71 -31.57
N ILE A 26 59.88 35.66 -30.78
CA ILE A 26 58.55 36.29 -30.87
C ILE A 26 57.41 35.45 -31.45
N GLN A 27 56.46 35.03 -30.60
CA GLN A 27 55.04 35.35 -30.76
C GLN A 27 54.26 35.07 -29.46
N SER A 28 53.54 36.09 -29.01
CA SER A 28 52.64 36.06 -27.87
C SER A 28 51.43 35.15 -28.14
N ILE A 29 51.23 34.11 -27.33
CA ILE A 29 49.92 33.49 -27.13
C ILE A 29 49.70 33.41 -25.62
N ILE A 30 48.87 34.34 -25.12
CA ILE A 30 48.31 34.29 -23.77
C ILE A 30 47.29 33.16 -23.77
N GLY A 31 47.71 31.96 -23.37
CA GLY A 31 46.82 30.88 -23.00
C GLY A 31 46.37 31.07 -21.56
N ILE A 32 45.24 31.74 -21.34
CA ILE A 32 44.55 31.74 -20.04
C ILE A 32 44.00 30.32 -19.86
N LEU A 33 44.69 29.50 -19.05
CA LEU A 33 44.11 28.29 -18.49
C LEU A 33 43.07 28.73 -17.45
N LEU A 34 41.83 28.90 -17.88
CA LEU A 34 40.68 28.98 -16.99
C LEU A 34 40.48 27.58 -16.39
N ILE A 35 41.06 27.37 -15.20
CA ILE A 35 40.65 26.26 -14.35
C ILE A 35 39.24 26.59 -13.88
N ALA A 36 38.24 26.09 -14.60
CA ALA A 36 36.88 26.02 -14.10
C ALA A 36 36.89 25.01 -12.94
N ALA A 37 37.07 25.51 -11.72
CA ALA A 37 36.74 24.76 -10.53
C ALA A 37 35.22 24.58 -10.55
N SER A 38 34.76 23.45 -11.08
CA SER A 38 33.40 22.99 -10.87
C SER A 38 33.26 22.68 -9.38
N LEU A 39 32.79 23.66 -8.60
CA LEU A 39 32.17 23.39 -7.33
C LEU A 39 30.90 22.60 -7.66
N ALA A 40 31.02 21.28 -7.70
CA ALA A 40 29.88 20.43 -7.46
C ALA A 40 29.47 20.71 -6.02
N GLU A 41 28.53 21.64 -5.84
CA GLU A 41 27.74 21.69 -4.62
C GLU A 41 27.09 20.33 -4.50
N THR A 42 27.67 19.49 -3.64
CA THR A 42 26.95 18.38 -3.05
C THR A 42 25.76 19.03 -2.36
N ALA A 43 24.58 18.91 -2.96
CA ALA A 43 23.33 19.29 -2.34
C ALA A 43 23.17 18.41 -1.10
N HIS A 44 23.76 18.84 0.01
CA HIS A 44 23.49 18.29 1.31
C HIS A 44 22.04 18.66 1.62
N ALA A 45 21.19 17.66 1.82
CA ALA A 45 19.84 17.88 2.31
C ALA A 45 19.91 18.81 3.53
N VAL A 46 19.21 19.95 3.46
CA VAL A 46 19.17 20.91 4.58
C VAL A 46 18.67 20.15 5.81
N PRO A 47 19.42 20.12 6.93
CA PRO A 47 18.98 19.45 8.14
C PRO A 47 17.63 20.00 8.57
N ILE A 48 16.67 19.12 8.83
CA ILE A 48 15.36 19.54 9.33
C ILE A 48 15.55 20.25 10.67
N GLU A 49 14.87 21.39 10.83
CA GLU A 49 14.88 22.15 12.07
C GLU A 49 14.42 21.25 13.23
N THR A 50 15.19 21.13 14.31
CA THR A 50 14.88 20.23 15.44
C THR A 50 13.50 20.51 16.05
N SER A 51 13.03 21.76 15.98
CA SER A 51 11.69 22.16 16.42
C SER A 51 10.57 21.62 15.51
N LEU A 52 10.82 21.51 14.20
CA LEU A 52 9.91 20.90 13.23
C LEU A 52 9.83 19.39 13.46
N GLN A 53 10.99 18.71 13.57
CA GLN A 53 11.08 17.29 13.90
C GLN A 53 10.21 16.95 15.12
N ARG A 54 10.40 17.67 16.23
CA ARG A 54 9.62 17.48 17.45
C ARG A 54 8.11 17.64 17.22
N SER A 55 7.69 18.67 16.48
CA SER A 55 6.26 18.88 16.21
C SER A 55 5.66 17.75 15.35
N VAL A 56 6.43 17.20 14.42
CA VAL A 56 5.99 16.07 13.57
C VAL A 56 5.92 14.78 14.39
N ASP A 57 6.88 14.54 15.28
CA ASP A 57 6.89 13.37 16.18
C ASP A 57 5.69 13.39 17.13
N GLU A 58 5.40 14.54 17.75
CA GLU A 58 4.20 14.73 18.58
C GLU A 58 2.91 14.44 17.79
N ALA A 59 2.86 14.84 16.51
CA ALA A 59 1.72 14.56 15.64
C ALA A 59 1.59 13.06 15.31
N LEU A 60 2.70 12.36 15.01
CA LEU A 60 2.73 10.90 14.80
C LEU A 60 2.32 10.12 16.06
N GLU A 61 2.79 10.54 17.22
CA GLU A 61 2.47 9.94 18.52
C GLU A 61 1.00 10.07 18.88
N SER A 62 0.46 11.28 18.77
CA SER A 62 -0.95 11.56 19.08
C SER A 62 -1.91 10.67 18.30
N ARG A 63 -1.50 10.26 17.09
CA ARG A 63 -2.23 9.35 16.23
C ARG A 63 -2.10 7.89 16.65
N SER A 64 -0.91 7.48 17.07
CA SER A 64 -0.60 6.08 17.38
C SER A 64 -1.23 5.62 18.70
N GLY A 65 -1.78 6.54 19.50
CA GLY A 65 -2.38 6.25 20.82
C GLY A 65 -1.36 5.78 21.87
N LYS A 66 -0.07 5.78 21.53
CA LYS A 66 1.05 5.44 22.40
C LYS A 66 1.76 6.72 22.83
N THR A 67 1.89 6.94 24.12
CA THR A 67 2.84 7.92 24.66
C THR A 67 4.25 7.34 24.50
N LEU A 68 4.96 7.72 23.44
CA LEU A 68 6.40 7.47 23.38
C LEU A 68 7.04 8.35 24.46
N LYS A 69 7.82 7.74 25.36
CA LYS A 69 8.72 8.53 26.21
C LYS A 69 9.84 9.02 25.31
N LEU A 70 9.69 10.22 24.73
CA LEU A 70 10.74 10.85 23.94
C LEU A 70 11.95 11.17 24.82
N PRO A 71 13.13 10.54 24.64
CA PRO A 71 14.38 11.16 25.07
C PRO A 71 14.63 12.41 24.21
N ALA A 72 15.43 13.36 24.73
CA ALA A 72 15.65 14.68 24.12
C ALA A 72 16.25 14.69 22.70
N GLN A 73 16.60 13.52 22.16
CA GLN A 73 16.87 13.21 20.76
C GLN A 73 16.50 11.75 20.59
N SER A 74 15.40 11.41 19.94
CA SER A 74 15.21 10.03 19.49
C SER A 74 15.36 9.96 17.98
N ASP A 75 16.37 9.20 17.55
CA ASP A 75 16.49 8.67 16.18
C ASP A 75 15.36 7.67 15.84
N SER A 76 14.20 7.77 16.51
CA SER A 76 13.05 6.86 16.40
C SER A 76 12.20 7.13 15.16
N SER A 77 12.37 8.30 14.55
CA SER A 77 11.61 8.72 13.38
C SER A 77 12.47 9.52 12.42
N LEU A 78 12.29 9.25 11.14
CA LEU A 78 12.88 9.96 10.02
C LEU A 78 11.83 10.93 9.48
N VAL A 79 12.04 12.23 9.67
CA VAL A 79 11.27 13.28 9.00
C VAL A 79 12.05 13.72 7.77
N GLU A 80 11.39 13.75 6.63
CA GLU A 80 11.97 14.08 5.33
C GLU A 80 11.09 15.15 4.66
N ALA A 81 11.66 16.33 4.41
CA ALA A 81 10.98 17.38 3.67
C ALA A 81 10.96 17.03 2.18
N ILE A 82 9.77 17.04 1.57
CA ILE A 82 9.58 16.87 0.12
C ILE A 82 9.54 18.24 -0.56
N ARG A 83 8.80 19.20 0.03
CA ARG A 83 8.71 20.58 -0.44
C ARG A 83 8.70 21.54 0.75
N THR A 84 9.35 22.68 0.58
CA THR A 84 9.31 23.80 1.52
C THR A 84 8.86 25.07 0.81
N ASP A 85 8.12 25.91 1.51
CA ASP A 85 7.91 27.31 1.16
C ASP A 85 8.49 28.14 2.29
N ASP A 86 9.73 28.59 2.12
CA ASP A 86 10.47 29.27 3.18
C ASP A 86 9.91 30.68 3.48
N VAL A 87 9.23 31.29 2.51
CA VAL A 87 8.62 32.62 2.65
C VAL A 87 7.38 32.53 3.53
N SER A 88 6.47 31.62 3.18
CA SER A 88 5.23 31.39 3.92
C SER A 88 5.42 30.45 5.13
N ARG A 89 6.64 29.92 5.29
CA ARG A 89 7.11 28.99 6.33
C ARG A 89 6.29 27.71 6.42
N TRP A 90 6.18 27.01 5.30
CA TRP A 90 5.52 25.71 5.22
C TRP A 90 6.48 24.60 4.84
N VAL A 91 6.17 23.39 5.32
CA VAL A 91 6.86 22.16 4.92
C VAL A 91 5.82 21.08 4.67
N PHE A 92 6.02 20.34 3.59
CA PHE A 92 5.29 19.12 3.28
C PHE A 92 6.30 17.99 3.08
N GLY A 93 6.02 16.80 3.64
CA GLY A 93 7.00 15.73 3.65
C GLY A 93 6.46 14.40 4.15
N THR A 94 7.38 13.50 4.49
CA THR A 94 7.10 12.19 5.08
C THR A 94 7.70 12.09 6.48
N ALA A 95 7.02 11.34 7.34
CA ALA A 95 7.48 11.02 8.67
C ALA A 95 7.38 9.50 8.85
N THR A 96 8.53 8.86 9.05
CA THR A 96 8.66 7.39 9.08
C THR A 96 9.22 6.97 10.43
N GLN A 97 8.54 6.10 11.15
CA GLN A 97 9.12 5.47 12.33
C GLN A 97 10.24 4.51 11.90
N ILE A 98 11.46 4.75 12.36
CA ILE A 98 12.59 3.84 12.12
C ILE A 98 12.54 2.76 13.20
N LEU A 99 12.63 1.50 12.77
CA LEU A 99 12.72 0.38 13.70
C LEU A 99 14.17 0.06 14.02
N ARG A 100 14.40 -0.40 15.26
CA ARG A 100 15.70 -0.93 15.67
C ARG A 100 15.88 -2.33 15.09
N ASP A 101 17.13 -2.72 14.85
CA ASP A 101 17.49 -3.99 14.21
C ASP A 101 17.02 -5.24 14.98
N ASP A 102 16.67 -5.10 16.27
CA ASP A 102 16.17 -6.17 17.14
C ASP A 102 14.64 -6.26 17.23
N GLU A 103 13.91 -5.35 16.59
CA GLU A 103 12.44 -5.31 16.64
C GLU A 103 11.82 -6.01 15.43
N SER A 104 11.00 -7.04 15.67
CA SER A 104 10.17 -7.67 14.64
C SER A 104 8.89 -6.83 14.43
N ALA A 105 9.05 -5.73 13.70
CA ALA A 105 7.98 -4.85 13.23
C ALA A 105 8.34 -4.32 11.84
N ASP A 106 7.42 -3.62 11.17
CA ASP A 106 7.71 -2.89 9.92
C ASP A 106 7.50 -1.37 10.10
N PRO A 107 8.31 -0.54 9.43
CA PRO A 107 8.33 0.90 9.65
C PRO A 107 7.03 1.58 9.22
N VAL A 108 6.42 2.38 10.08
CA VAL A 108 5.18 3.11 9.74
C VAL A 108 5.52 4.46 9.12
N THR A 109 5.03 4.74 7.91
CA THR A 109 5.22 6.02 7.22
C THR A 109 3.91 6.75 6.98
N LYS A 110 3.88 8.06 7.28
CA LYS A 110 2.74 8.95 6.99
C LYS A 110 3.23 10.24 6.32
N LEU A 111 2.37 10.84 5.50
CA LEU A 111 2.61 12.19 5.00
C LEU A 111 2.38 13.18 6.14
N PHE A 112 3.16 14.26 6.18
CA PHE A 112 2.93 15.38 7.09
C PHE A 112 2.86 16.69 6.32
N ILE A 113 2.15 17.64 6.91
CA ILE A 113 2.20 19.05 6.55
C ILE A 113 2.41 19.87 7.81
N ALA A 114 3.25 20.88 7.74
CA ALA A 114 3.56 21.74 8.86
C ALA A 114 3.64 23.19 8.43
N ARG A 115 3.24 24.09 9.33
CA ARG A 115 3.37 25.54 9.17
C ARG A 115 4.03 26.12 10.40
N ASN A 116 5.00 27.00 10.20
CA ASN A 116 5.55 27.79 11.29
C ASN A 116 4.72 29.07 11.46
N VAL A 117 4.18 29.28 12.66
CA VAL A 117 3.45 30.49 13.03
C VAL A 117 4.17 31.11 14.22
N ASN A 118 4.73 32.30 14.02
CA ASN A 118 5.46 33.06 15.06
C ASN A 118 6.57 32.25 15.76
N GLY A 119 7.35 31.49 15.00
CA GLY A 119 8.46 30.69 15.53
C GLY A 119 8.05 29.30 16.05
N ARG A 120 6.76 28.95 16.04
CA ARG A 120 6.25 27.64 16.47
C ARG A 120 5.72 26.84 15.30
N TRP A 121 6.19 25.60 15.15
CA TRP A 121 5.64 24.65 14.19
C TRP A 121 4.32 24.08 14.68
N ILE A 122 3.36 24.01 13.76
CA ILE A 122 2.11 23.26 13.89
C ILE A 122 2.14 22.21 12.79
N ALA A 123 2.29 20.94 13.16
CA ALA A 123 2.30 19.82 12.24
C ALA A 123 1.04 18.98 12.36
N GLY A 124 0.59 18.44 11.25
CA GLY A 124 -0.40 17.37 11.18
C GLY A 124 0.13 16.24 10.31
N VAL A 125 -0.25 15.01 10.64
CA VAL A 125 0.02 13.82 9.83
C VAL A 125 -1.25 13.31 9.16
N GLU A 126 -1.11 12.68 8.00
CA GLU A 126 -2.18 12.10 7.17
C GLU A 126 -3.30 11.49 8.04
N GLY A 127 -4.58 11.69 7.72
CA GLY A 127 -5.69 11.15 8.52
C GLY A 127 -6.01 11.87 9.83
N SER A 128 -5.18 12.83 10.28
CA SER A 128 -5.54 13.73 11.40
C SER A 128 -6.43 14.89 10.95
N SER A 129 -7.19 15.46 11.89
CA SER A 129 -7.96 16.69 11.67
C SER A 129 -7.05 17.86 11.29
N THR A 130 -5.93 18.00 12.03
CA THR A 130 -4.88 19.01 11.82
C THR A 130 -4.27 18.95 10.42
N PHE A 131 -3.95 17.75 9.92
CA PHE A 131 -3.40 17.59 8.57
C PHE A 131 -4.36 18.14 7.53
N GLY A 132 -5.65 17.80 7.61
CA GLY A 132 -6.63 18.34 6.66
C GLY A 132 -6.83 19.85 6.80
N ALA A 133 -6.83 20.40 8.01
CA ALA A 133 -6.94 21.85 8.21
C ALA A 133 -5.72 22.60 7.63
N LEU A 134 -4.52 22.06 7.81
CA LEU A 134 -3.30 22.59 7.21
C LEU A 134 -3.29 22.43 5.69
N LEU A 135 -3.79 21.31 5.17
CA LEU A 135 -3.89 21.05 3.73
C LEU A 135 -4.84 22.05 3.06
N ASP A 136 -6.00 22.33 3.65
CA ASP A 136 -6.95 23.35 3.16
C ASP A 136 -6.30 24.75 3.15
N ALA A 137 -5.45 25.06 4.12
CA ALA A 137 -4.76 26.34 4.24
C ALA A 137 -3.42 26.44 3.47
N ALA A 138 -2.93 25.34 2.91
CA ALA A 138 -1.63 25.29 2.25
C ALA A 138 -1.58 26.19 1.00
N PRO A 139 -0.49 26.95 0.79
CA PRO A 139 -0.38 27.81 -0.38
C PRO A 139 -0.08 26.98 -1.64
N PRO A 140 -0.47 27.46 -2.85
CA PRO A 140 -0.18 26.78 -4.11
C PRO A 140 1.32 26.67 -4.42
N THR A 141 2.14 27.49 -3.78
CA THR A 141 3.61 27.43 -3.81
C THR A 141 4.15 26.17 -3.13
N LEU A 142 3.42 25.61 -2.16
CA LEU A 142 3.80 24.38 -1.48
C LEU A 142 3.22 23.13 -2.17
N LEU A 143 1.94 23.19 -2.55
CA LEU A 143 1.20 22.06 -3.15
C LEU A 143 0.33 22.54 -4.29
N ALA A 144 0.45 21.89 -5.46
CA ALA A 144 -0.42 22.16 -6.59
C ALA A 144 -1.89 21.88 -6.24
N ALA A 145 -2.82 22.58 -6.90
CA ALA A 145 -4.23 22.54 -6.54
C ALA A 145 -4.88 21.16 -6.73
N ASP A 146 -4.47 20.44 -7.78
CA ASP A 146 -4.89 19.08 -8.10
C ASP A 146 -4.31 18.05 -7.11
N GLU A 147 -3.03 18.15 -6.78
CA GLU A 147 -2.37 17.32 -5.76
C GLU A 147 -3.05 17.51 -4.40
N ARG A 148 -3.25 18.77 -4.00
CA ARG A 148 -3.95 19.11 -2.77
C ARG A 148 -5.37 18.57 -2.77
N LYS A 149 -6.10 18.64 -3.89
CA LYS A 149 -7.45 18.07 -4.01
C LYS A 149 -7.43 16.54 -3.85
N ASN A 150 -6.41 15.86 -4.40
CA ASN A 150 -6.25 14.41 -4.28
C ASN A 150 -5.97 14.01 -2.82
N LEU A 151 -4.99 14.65 -2.19
CA LEU A 151 -4.67 14.47 -0.76
C LEU A 151 -5.83 14.85 0.16
N ALA A 152 -6.66 15.78 -0.26
CA ALA A 152 -7.83 16.24 0.48
C ALA A 152 -9.09 15.42 0.19
N SER A 153 -9.06 14.46 -0.76
CA SER A 153 -10.26 13.75 -1.24
C SER A 153 -11.07 13.26 -0.04
N ARG A 154 -12.18 13.99 0.17
CA ARG A 154 -12.78 14.31 1.45
C ARG A 154 -13.48 13.06 2.01
N ARG A 155 -13.40 12.80 3.32
CA ARG A 155 -14.23 13.44 4.35
C ARG A 155 -15.72 13.63 3.95
N THR A 156 -16.30 12.79 3.10
CA THR A 156 -17.76 12.58 3.15
C THR A 156 -18.07 12.09 4.56
N ALA A 157 -19.04 12.75 5.20
CA ALA A 157 -19.50 12.48 6.55
C ALA A 157 -19.45 10.98 6.84
N LEU A 158 -18.87 10.62 8.00
CA LEU A 158 -18.86 9.28 8.58
C LEU A 158 -20.04 8.50 8.01
N ALA A 159 -19.80 7.68 6.98
CA ALA A 159 -20.76 6.65 6.65
C ALA A 159 -21.01 5.94 7.99
N PRO A 160 -22.27 5.59 8.31
CA PRO A 160 -22.55 4.85 9.54
C PRO A 160 -21.51 3.72 9.63
N ARG A 161 -20.97 3.50 10.82
CA ARG A 161 -19.84 2.57 11.08
C ARG A 161 -20.08 1.14 10.57
N SER A 162 -21.29 0.85 10.09
CA SER A 162 -21.81 -0.37 9.47
C SER A 162 -21.83 -0.39 7.93
N ALA A 163 -21.50 0.67 7.20
CA ALA A 163 -21.46 0.64 5.74
C ALA A 163 -20.13 0.03 5.26
N ALA A 164 -20.20 -0.99 4.40
CA ALA A 164 -19.02 -1.52 3.72
C ALA A 164 -18.28 -0.40 2.97
N LEU A 165 -16.96 -0.38 3.06
CA LEU A 165 -16.16 0.61 2.35
C LEU A 165 -16.36 0.47 0.82
N PRO A 166 -16.40 1.59 0.07
CA PRO A 166 -16.43 1.53 -1.39
C PRO A 166 -15.24 0.75 -1.94
N GLN A 167 -15.43 0.02 -3.04
CA GLN A 167 -14.34 -0.70 -3.70
C GLN A 167 -13.24 0.27 -4.14
N PRO A 168 -11.95 -0.11 -4.04
CA PRO A 168 -10.85 0.82 -4.25
C PRO A 168 -10.52 1.04 -5.74
N GLY A 169 -11.05 0.19 -6.64
CA GLY A 169 -10.83 0.24 -8.08
C GLY A 169 -9.35 0.15 -8.45
N LEU A 170 -8.68 -0.87 -7.91
CA LEU A 170 -7.24 -1.10 -8.06
C LEU A 170 -6.99 -2.26 -9.00
N ALA A 171 -5.97 -2.16 -9.84
CA ALA A 171 -5.35 -3.30 -10.49
C ALA A 171 -4.41 -4.03 -9.51
N LEU A 172 -3.98 -5.25 -9.86
CA LEU A 172 -2.81 -5.84 -9.20
C LEU A 172 -1.53 -5.13 -9.68
N PRO A 173 -0.46 -5.05 -8.85
CA PRO A 173 0.66 -4.14 -9.07
C PRO A 173 1.71 -4.66 -10.06
N TRP A 174 1.27 -5.27 -11.16
CA TRP A 174 2.11 -5.75 -12.26
C TRP A 174 1.36 -5.63 -13.59
N GLU A 175 1.97 -6.04 -14.70
CA GLU A 175 1.36 -5.89 -16.03
C GLU A 175 0.00 -6.58 -16.13
N SER A 176 -0.96 -5.93 -16.81
CA SER A 176 -2.26 -6.54 -17.08
C SER A 176 -2.10 -7.80 -17.92
N ASN A 177 -2.92 -8.81 -17.64
CA ASN A 177 -2.89 -10.16 -18.19
C ASN A 177 -1.65 -11.01 -17.83
N ALA A 178 -0.71 -10.49 -17.04
CA ALA A 178 0.38 -11.29 -16.49
C ALA A 178 -0.02 -11.94 -15.15
N GLY A 179 0.65 -13.06 -14.82
CA GLY A 179 0.43 -13.82 -13.58
C GLY A 179 1.61 -13.69 -12.61
N TRP A 180 1.34 -13.35 -11.35
CA TRP A 180 2.33 -13.33 -10.27
C TRP A 180 1.90 -14.27 -9.14
N TYR A 181 2.87 -14.69 -8.33
CA TYR A 181 2.67 -15.58 -7.21
C TYR A 181 2.27 -14.79 -5.96
N TRP A 182 1.11 -15.10 -5.41
CA TRP A 182 0.63 -14.63 -4.12
C TRP A 182 1.24 -15.50 -3.03
N THR A 183 2.27 -14.99 -2.35
CA THR A 183 3.17 -15.81 -1.51
C THR A 183 2.54 -16.26 -0.20
N GLY A 184 1.64 -15.44 0.36
CA GLY A 184 0.96 -15.69 1.64
C GLY A 184 -0.34 -14.88 1.72
N GLY A 185 -1.25 -15.29 2.62
CA GLY A 185 -2.55 -14.66 2.78
C GLY A 185 -2.51 -13.21 3.28
N ALA A 186 -3.69 -12.63 3.51
CA ALA A 186 -3.80 -11.29 4.06
C ALA A 186 -3.14 -11.22 5.45
N HIS A 187 -2.43 -10.14 5.71
CA HIS A 187 -1.71 -9.90 6.98
C HIS A 187 -1.64 -8.39 7.27
N GLY A 188 -1.27 -8.02 8.49
CA GLY A 188 -1.07 -6.61 8.84
C GLY A 188 0.23 -6.07 8.28
N TRP A 189 0.40 -4.75 8.28
CA TRP A 189 1.64 -4.08 7.85
C TRP A 189 2.91 -4.69 8.47
N SER A 190 2.88 -5.01 9.75
CA SER A 190 4.01 -5.62 10.48
C SER A 190 3.96 -7.15 10.51
N GLY A 191 3.23 -7.76 9.57
CA GLY A 191 2.87 -9.18 9.55
C GLY A 191 1.77 -9.57 10.56
N GLN A 192 1.99 -9.29 11.85
CA GLN A 192 1.10 -9.72 12.93
C GLN A 192 0.03 -8.69 13.32
N SER A 193 0.17 -7.44 12.86
CA SER A 193 -0.74 -6.34 13.22
C SER A 193 -2.14 -6.51 12.62
N ARG A 194 -3.09 -5.73 13.15
CA ARG A 194 -4.43 -5.56 12.59
C ARG A 194 -4.63 -4.08 12.21
N PRO A 195 -5.46 -3.78 11.20
CA PRO A 195 -6.19 -4.73 10.33
C PRO A 195 -5.24 -5.48 9.37
N TYR A 196 -5.71 -6.57 8.76
CA TYR A 196 -4.95 -7.25 7.69
C TYR A 196 -5.10 -6.45 6.39
N ASN A 197 -4.23 -5.47 6.24
CA ASN A 197 -4.25 -4.50 5.16
C ASN A 197 -3.25 -4.81 4.04
N SER A 198 -2.50 -5.91 4.14
CA SER A 198 -1.34 -6.18 3.29
C SER A 198 -1.40 -7.54 2.60
N LEU A 199 -0.76 -7.60 1.43
CA LEU A 199 -0.64 -8.75 0.54
C LEU A 199 0.78 -8.80 -0.03
N ASP A 200 1.36 -9.99 -0.10
CA ASP A 200 2.72 -10.17 -0.62
C ASP A 200 2.70 -10.86 -1.98
N PHE A 201 3.42 -10.28 -2.95
CA PHE A 201 3.47 -10.78 -4.32
C PHE A 201 4.90 -10.89 -4.84
N SER A 202 5.17 -11.93 -5.63
CA SER A 202 6.47 -12.11 -6.30
C SER A 202 6.30 -12.77 -7.68
N GLY A 203 7.38 -12.75 -8.48
CA GLY A 203 7.42 -13.43 -9.77
C GLY A 203 7.29 -12.49 -10.98
N GLY A 204 6.81 -13.04 -12.09
CA GLY A 204 6.78 -12.37 -13.39
C GLY A 204 8.14 -11.81 -13.81
N ASN A 205 8.15 -10.62 -14.40
CA ASN A 205 9.37 -9.87 -14.72
C ASN A 205 9.90 -9.03 -13.54
N GLY A 206 9.32 -9.19 -12.35
CA GLY A 206 9.70 -8.47 -11.13
C GLY A 206 9.33 -6.99 -11.10
N ARG A 207 8.75 -6.41 -12.17
CA ARG A 207 8.41 -4.98 -12.25
C ARG A 207 7.12 -4.68 -11.49
N VAL A 208 7.24 -3.91 -10.42
CA VAL A 208 6.11 -3.41 -9.63
C VAL A 208 5.58 -2.13 -10.26
N LEU A 209 4.27 -2.10 -10.49
CA LEU A 209 3.57 -1.00 -11.17
C LEU A 209 2.51 -0.37 -10.26
N ALA A 210 2.19 0.89 -10.52
CA ALA A 210 1.11 1.60 -9.83
C ALA A 210 -0.24 0.92 -10.09
N ALA A 211 -0.96 0.61 -9.01
CA ALA A 211 -2.22 -0.13 -9.05
C ALA A 211 -3.39 0.71 -9.59
N ARG A 212 -3.29 2.04 -9.48
CA ARG A 212 -4.27 3.03 -9.94
C ARG A 212 -3.57 4.39 -10.08
N ASP A 213 -4.15 5.27 -10.87
CA ASP A 213 -3.75 6.68 -10.95
C ASP A 213 -3.64 7.34 -9.56
N GLY A 214 -2.64 8.19 -9.38
CA GLY A 214 -2.44 8.89 -8.10
C GLY A 214 -1.19 9.74 -8.04
N TYR A 215 -0.84 10.21 -6.84
CA TYR A 215 0.41 10.93 -6.58
C TYR A 215 1.38 10.04 -5.81
N LEU A 216 2.60 9.93 -6.32
CA LEU A 216 3.66 9.13 -5.75
C LEU A 216 4.43 9.90 -4.67
N TYR A 217 4.72 9.24 -3.56
CA TYR A 217 5.59 9.72 -2.49
C TYR A 217 6.55 8.62 -2.07
N LYS A 218 7.84 8.95 -1.98
CA LYS A 218 8.88 8.08 -1.43
C LYS A 218 9.24 8.56 -0.03
N SER A 219 9.43 7.63 0.89
CA SER A 219 9.98 7.90 2.22
C SER A 219 11.07 6.88 2.55
N CYS A 220 12.02 7.28 3.38
CA CYS A 220 13.16 6.48 3.76
C CYS A 220 13.93 5.96 2.54
N GLU A 221 14.31 6.87 1.65
CA GLU A 221 15.05 6.49 0.43
C GLU A 221 16.52 6.23 0.77
N ARG A 222 16.92 4.95 0.82
CA ARG A 222 18.27 4.51 1.20
C ARG A 222 18.68 3.29 0.40
N ASN A 223 19.94 3.23 -0.04
CA ASN A 223 20.52 2.09 -0.75
C ASN A 223 19.69 1.63 -1.99
N GLY A 224 19.07 2.57 -2.70
CA GLY A 224 18.23 2.27 -3.88
C GLY A 224 16.88 1.62 -3.57
N SER A 225 16.42 1.70 -2.31
CA SER A 225 15.12 1.25 -1.83
C SER A 225 14.41 2.37 -1.05
N ALA A 226 13.09 2.26 -0.90
CA ALA A 226 12.24 3.20 -0.19
C ALA A 226 10.91 2.52 0.14
N ILE A 227 10.14 3.13 1.04
CA ILE A 227 8.70 2.90 1.09
C ILE A 227 8.07 3.83 0.05
N VAL A 228 7.35 3.27 -0.92
CA VAL A 228 6.67 4.04 -1.97
C VAL A 228 5.17 4.04 -1.68
N LYS A 229 4.55 5.21 -1.60
CA LYS A 229 3.10 5.38 -1.43
C LYS A 229 2.52 6.05 -2.66
N VAL A 230 1.39 5.56 -3.15
CA VAL A 230 0.59 6.24 -4.19
C VAL A 230 -0.75 6.60 -3.57
N VAL A 231 -1.08 7.90 -3.54
CA VAL A 231 -2.36 8.41 -3.03
C VAL A 231 -3.33 8.60 -4.19
N HIS A 232 -4.50 7.98 -4.10
CA HIS A 232 -5.52 7.96 -5.14
C HIS A 232 -6.61 9.00 -4.91
N ASP A 233 -7.37 9.31 -5.95
CA ASP A 233 -8.40 10.35 -5.97
C ASP A 233 -9.70 9.98 -5.21
N ASN A 234 -9.83 8.73 -4.79
CA ASN A 234 -10.98 8.18 -4.07
C ASN A 234 -10.72 7.98 -2.55
N GLY A 235 -9.67 8.62 -2.03
CA GLY A 235 -9.25 8.56 -0.62
C GLY A 235 -8.49 7.30 -0.24
N TYR A 236 -8.35 6.32 -1.15
CA TYR A 236 -7.45 5.19 -0.92
C TYR A 236 -6.00 5.57 -1.22
N ALA A 237 -5.07 4.87 -0.58
CA ALA A 237 -3.65 4.87 -0.95
C ALA A 237 -3.10 3.45 -0.88
N THR A 238 -2.19 3.15 -1.81
CA THR A 238 -1.43 1.90 -1.84
C THR A 238 0.02 2.16 -1.47
N THR A 239 0.56 1.36 -0.56
CA THR A 239 1.97 1.39 -0.15
C THR A 239 2.69 0.16 -0.67
N TYR A 240 3.94 0.33 -1.09
CA TYR A 240 4.80 -0.68 -1.68
C TYR A 240 6.14 -0.69 -0.94
N TYR A 241 6.53 -1.85 -0.42
CA TYR A 241 7.78 -2.03 0.30
C TYR A 241 8.56 -3.26 -0.20
N HIS A 242 9.79 -3.41 0.28
CA HIS A 242 10.80 -4.38 -0.17
C HIS A 242 11.32 -4.21 -1.59
N MET A 243 10.91 -3.14 -2.28
CA MET A 243 11.34 -2.88 -3.64
C MET A 243 12.80 -2.40 -3.73
N VAL A 244 13.42 -2.64 -4.87
CA VAL A 244 14.73 -2.12 -5.29
C VAL A 244 14.59 -1.52 -6.70
N GLN A 245 15.65 -0.89 -7.23
CA GLN A 245 15.64 -0.31 -8.58
C GLN A 245 14.43 0.60 -8.81
N LEU A 246 14.20 1.51 -7.85
CA LEU A 246 13.04 2.39 -7.86
C LEU A 246 12.99 3.28 -9.10
N THR A 247 11.78 3.73 -9.40
CA THR A 247 11.55 4.79 -10.37
C THR A 247 12.37 6.05 -10.06
N SER A 248 12.79 6.76 -11.10
CA SER A 248 13.47 8.06 -10.99
C SER A 248 12.50 9.23 -10.76
N LEU A 249 11.18 8.97 -10.74
CA LEU A 249 10.17 9.98 -10.45
C LEU A 249 10.32 10.51 -9.02
N ASN A 250 10.13 11.82 -8.87
CA ASN A 250 10.21 12.50 -7.58
C ASN A 250 8.87 12.39 -6.82
N SER A 251 8.94 12.51 -5.49
CA SER A 251 7.75 12.65 -4.65
C SER A 251 6.89 13.84 -5.10
N GLY A 252 5.56 13.66 -5.09
CA GLY A 252 4.57 14.60 -5.63
C GLY A 252 4.32 14.47 -7.14
N THR A 253 4.93 13.49 -7.81
CA THR A 253 4.66 13.23 -9.24
C THR A 253 3.34 12.48 -9.41
N ARG A 254 2.49 12.92 -10.35
CA ARG A 254 1.31 12.15 -10.76
C ARG A 254 1.73 10.94 -11.58
N VAL A 255 1.30 9.75 -11.17
CA VAL A 255 1.52 8.49 -11.87
C VAL A 255 0.20 7.95 -12.42
N ARG A 256 0.27 7.22 -13.53
CA ARG A 256 -0.87 6.45 -14.05
C ARG A 256 -0.82 5.01 -13.58
N GLN A 257 -1.97 4.34 -13.58
CA GLN A 257 -1.97 2.88 -13.46
C GLN A 257 -1.02 2.22 -14.47
N GLY A 258 -0.27 1.22 -14.01
CA GLY A 258 0.71 0.52 -14.84
C GLY A 258 2.05 1.25 -14.96
N GLU A 259 2.19 2.44 -14.36
CA GLU A 259 3.47 3.16 -14.34
C GLU A 259 4.46 2.49 -13.38
N TYR A 260 5.72 2.41 -13.81
CA TYR A 260 6.77 1.68 -13.08
C TYR A 260 7.14 2.39 -11.76
N LEU A 261 7.14 1.63 -10.67
CA LEU A 261 7.49 2.11 -9.33
C LEU A 261 8.84 1.59 -8.85
N GLY A 262 9.17 0.35 -9.20
CA GLY A 262 10.36 -0.35 -8.75
C GLY A 262 10.31 -1.82 -9.14
N SER A 263 11.27 -2.60 -8.66
CA SER A 263 11.29 -4.04 -8.83
C SER A 263 11.21 -4.76 -7.49
N VAL A 264 10.61 -5.94 -7.44
CA VAL A 264 10.61 -6.81 -6.24
C VAL A 264 12.03 -7.03 -5.75
N GLY A 265 12.21 -7.11 -4.44
CA GLY A 265 13.54 -7.22 -3.85
C GLY A 265 13.50 -7.54 -2.36
N ASN A 266 14.62 -7.25 -1.69
CA ASN A 266 14.80 -7.43 -0.26
C ASN A 266 15.09 -6.09 0.43
N GLY A 267 14.57 -4.99 -0.11
CA GLY A 267 14.84 -3.65 0.42
C GLY A 267 14.30 -3.49 1.84
N LEU A 268 15.15 -3.12 2.79
CA LEU A 268 14.76 -2.82 4.17
C LEU A 268 15.31 -1.46 4.62
N PRO A 269 15.07 -0.37 3.86
CA PRO A 269 15.70 0.92 4.11
C PRO A 269 15.36 1.52 5.49
N CYS A 270 14.23 1.11 6.08
CA CYS A 270 13.80 1.54 7.42
C CYS A 270 13.56 0.36 8.38
N GLY A 271 14.22 -0.77 8.16
CA GLY A 271 14.04 -1.99 8.96
C GLY A 271 12.91 -2.88 8.45
N GLY A 272 12.49 -3.83 9.28
CA GLY A 272 11.58 -4.91 8.89
C GLY A 272 12.29 -6.22 8.60
N GLN A 273 11.55 -7.21 8.13
CA GLN A 273 12.09 -8.53 7.78
C GLN A 273 11.55 -9.00 6.43
N THR A 274 12.37 -9.77 5.71
CA THR A 274 11.96 -10.43 4.46
C THR A 274 12.58 -11.82 4.39
N THR A 275 11.83 -12.78 3.85
CA THR A 275 12.30 -14.16 3.62
C THR A 275 12.82 -14.37 2.19
N GLY A 276 12.61 -13.40 1.30
CA GLY A 276 13.06 -13.45 -0.08
C GLY A 276 12.40 -12.37 -0.96
N PRO A 277 12.82 -12.23 -2.23
CA PRO A 277 12.37 -11.12 -3.07
C PRO A 277 10.85 -11.11 -3.31
N HIS A 278 10.17 -10.07 -2.85
CA HIS A 278 8.74 -9.82 -3.08
C HIS A 278 8.45 -8.31 -3.02
N VAL A 279 7.21 -7.93 -3.32
CA VAL A 279 6.65 -6.64 -2.94
C VAL A 279 5.63 -6.85 -1.85
N HIS A 280 5.79 -6.11 -0.75
CA HIS A 280 4.76 -5.97 0.28
C HIS A 280 3.84 -4.83 -0.13
N PHE A 281 2.59 -5.17 -0.45
CA PHE A 281 1.57 -4.24 -0.94
C PHE A 281 0.52 -4.02 0.14
N SER A 282 0.23 -2.77 0.49
CA SER A 282 -0.69 -2.46 1.60
C SER A 282 -1.71 -1.39 1.24
N LEU A 283 -2.92 -1.53 1.79
CA LEU A 283 -4.05 -0.64 1.57
C LEU A 283 -4.28 0.28 2.79
N SER A 284 -4.56 1.54 2.50
CA SER A 284 -5.05 2.51 3.48
C SER A 284 -6.13 3.38 2.86
N LYS A 285 -7.00 3.96 3.70
CA LYS A 285 -8.04 4.91 3.31
C LYS A 285 -8.07 6.10 4.26
N ASP A 286 -8.05 7.29 3.70
CA ASP A 286 -8.07 8.57 4.43
C ASP A 286 -6.96 8.61 5.51
N GLY A 287 -5.79 8.07 5.15
CA GLY A 287 -4.63 7.88 6.00
C GLY A 287 -4.67 6.69 6.94
N ASN A 288 -5.81 6.04 7.15
CA ASN A 288 -5.97 4.93 8.09
C ASN A 288 -5.82 3.59 7.40
N ASP A 289 -5.18 2.64 8.08
CA ASP A 289 -5.01 1.30 7.52
C ASP A 289 -6.38 0.60 7.49
N VAL A 290 -6.72 -0.04 6.38
CA VAL A 290 -8.03 -0.71 6.20
C VAL A 290 -7.81 -2.14 5.73
N SER A 291 -8.64 -3.07 6.21
CA SER A 291 -8.52 -4.48 5.82
C SER A 291 -8.76 -4.65 4.31
N VAL A 292 -8.02 -5.60 3.71
CA VAL A 292 -8.29 -6.06 2.34
C VAL A 292 -9.49 -7.01 2.25
N ASN A 293 -10.09 -7.37 3.39
CA ASN A 293 -11.24 -8.26 3.43
C ASN A 293 -12.44 -7.69 2.65
N GLY A 294 -12.92 -8.46 1.67
CA GLY A 294 -13.99 -8.07 0.76
C GLY A 294 -13.57 -7.08 -0.34
N MET A 295 -12.29 -6.67 -0.39
CA MET A 295 -11.78 -5.72 -1.38
C MET A 295 -11.42 -6.41 -2.69
N THR A 296 -11.79 -5.79 -3.80
CA THR A 296 -11.46 -6.23 -5.15
C THR A 296 -10.21 -5.51 -5.66
N ILE A 297 -9.18 -6.28 -6.02
CA ILE A 297 -7.90 -5.79 -6.54
C ILE A 297 -7.51 -6.67 -7.74
N GLY A 298 -7.31 -6.06 -8.90
CA GLY A 298 -6.93 -6.75 -10.15
C GLY A 298 -7.93 -7.81 -10.62
N GLY A 299 -9.22 -7.64 -10.29
CA GLY A 299 -10.29 -8.60 -10.59
C GLY A 299 -10.43 -9.76 -9.59
N TRP A 300 -9.70 -9.72 -8.47
CA TRP A 300 -9.82 -10.72 -7.39
C TRP A 300 -10.37 -10.07 -6.13
N GLN A 301 -11.39 -10.70 -5.53
CA GLN A 301 -11.85 -10.32 -4.20
C GLN A 301 -11.06 -11.08 -3.14
N PHE A 302 -10.42 -10.37 -2.23
CA PHE A 302 -9.61 -10.96 -1.16
C PHE A 302 -10.41 -11.11 0.13
N PHE A 303 -10.21 -12.23 0.82
CA PHE A 303 -10.82 -12.52 2.11
C PHE A 303 -9.73 -12.90 3.11
N GLU A 304 -9.75 -12.25 4.26
CA GLU A 304 -8.82 -12.55 5.33
C GLU A 304 -9.18 -13.86 6.04
N GLY A 305 -8.16 -14.57 6.57
CA GLY A 305 -8.39 -15.71 7.45
C GLY A 305 -8.33 -15.33 8.93
N THR A 306 -8.41 -16.34 9.79
CA THR A 306 -8.40 -16.16 11.25
C THR A 306 -7.03 -15.72 11.79
N GLY A 307 -5.95 -16.03 11.07
CA GLY A 307 -4.58 -15.64 11.41
C GLY A 307 -3.88 -14.88 10.27
N PRO A 308 -2.72 -14.26 10.55
CA PRO A 308 -1.96 -13.55 9.52
C PRO A 308 -1.44 -14.53 8.47
N TYR A 309 -1.28 -14.05 7.25
CA TYR A 309 -0.84 -14.84 6.09
C TYR A 309 -1.80 -15.98 5.73
N SER A 310 -3.04 -15.92 6.22
CA SER A 310 -4.13 -16.86 5.87
C SER A 310 -5.27 -16.14 5.15
N GLY A 311 -6.22 -16.90 4.61
CA GLY A 311 -7.35 -16.37 3.84
C GLY A 311 -7.49 -17.04 2.48
N TYR A 312 -8.12 -16.34 1.55
CA TYR A 312 -8.28 -16.79 0.15
C TYR A 312 -8.65 -15.62 -0.76
N ALA A 313 -8.53 -15.82 -2.07
CA ALA A 313 -9.02 -14.92 -3.09
C ALA A 313 -10.10 -15.60 -3.94
N VAL A 314 -11.07 -14.84 -4.43
CA VAL A 314 -12.15 -15.33 -5.30
C VAL A 314 -12.19 -14.53 -6.59
N ARG A 315 -12.33 -15.23 -7.70
CA ARG A 315 -12.70 -14.65 -8.99
C ARG A 315 -13.56 -15.62 -9.77
N ASN A 316 -14.68 -15.16 -10.34
CA ASN A 316 -15.62 -16.02 -11.07
C ASN A 316 -15.96 -17.30 -10.30
N GLN A 317 -16.24 -17.19 -9.00
CA GLN A 317 -16.56 -18.30 -8.10
C GLN A 317 -15.42 -19.30 -7.88
N ARG A 318 -14.26 -19.11 -8.53
CA ARG A 318 -13.06 -19.89 -8.25
C ARG A 318 -12.36 -19.29 -7.06
N ARG A 319 -12.36 -20.06 -5.97
CA ARG A 319 -11.51 -19.79 -4.80
C ARG A 319 -10.08 -20.24 -5.09
N VAL A 320 -9.14 -19.42 -4.66
CA VAL A 320 -7.70 -19.69 -4.69
C VAL A 320 -7.15 -19.44 -3.29
N SER A 321 -6.46 -20.42 -2.73
CA SER A 321 -5.73 -20.27 -1.47
C SER A 321 -4.42 -19.51 -1.71
N PRO A 322 -3.80 -18.96 -0.65
CA PRO A 322 -2.42 -18.46 -0.72
C PRO A 322 -1.47 -19.48 -1.33
N GLN A 323 -0.29 -19.03 -1.76
CA GLN A 323 0.69 -19.84 -2.48
C GLN A 323 0.18 -20.25 -3.88
N ALA A 324 -0.35 -19.27 -4.60
CA ALA A 324 -0.96 -19.49 -5.91
C ALA A 324 -0.70 -18.33 -6.88
N TRP A 325 -0.83 -18.64 -8.16
CA TRP A 325 -0.69 -17.64 -9.23
C TRP A 325 -2.01 -16.88 -9.44
N LEU A 326 -1.92 -15.56 -9.39
CA LEU A 326 -3.02 -14.64 -9.69
C LEU A 326 -2.70 -13.88 -10.97
N VAL A 327 -3.67 -13.80 -11.88
CA VAL A 327 -3.57 -12.97 -13.09
C VAL A 327 -4.12 -11.58 -12.79
N ASN A 328 -3.45 -10.53 -13.26
CA ASN A 328 -3.95 -9.16 -13.16
C ASN A 328 -4.96 -8.86 -14.27
N TYR A 329 -6.25 -8.74 -13.94
CA TYR A 329 -7.29 -8.40 -14.91
C TYR A 329 -7.53 -6.89 -15.06
N GLY A 330 -6.69 -6.05 -14.44
CA GLY A 330 -6.80 -4.60 -14.45
C GLY A 330 -7.69 -4.06 -13.32
N SER A 331 -7.85 -2.75 -13.32
CA SER A 331 -8.58 -1.98 -12.30
C SER A 331 -10.04 -1.74 -12.61
N ALA A 332 -10.51 -2.20 -13.79
CA ALA A 332 -11.80 -1.82 -14.32
C ALA A 332 -12.85 -1.97 -13.23
N ASP A 333 -13.44 -0.83 -12.85
CA ASP A 333 -14.72 -0.72 -12.18
C ASP A 333 -15.80 -1.24 -13.14
N SER A 334 -15.67 -2.50 -13.61
CA SER A 334 -16.80 -3.18 -14.21
C SER A 334 -17.79 -3.34 -13.08
N GLY A 335 -18.77 -2.44 -13.05
CA GLY A 335 -20.10 -2.68 -12.50
C GLY A 335 -20.80 -3.87 -13.17
N ASP A 336 -20.04 -4.91 -13.50
CA ASP A 336 -20.56 -6.24 -13.40
C ASP A 336 -20.98 -6.40 -11.93
N PRO A 337 -22.24 -6.76 -11.67
CA PRO A 337 -22.63 -7.16 -10.32
C PRO A 337 -21.59 -8.16 -9.79
N PRO A 338 -21.30 -8.19 -8.47
CA PRO A 338 -20.41 -9.20 -7.90
C PRO A 338 -20.78 -10.52 -8.55
N THR A 339 -19.82 -11.12 -9.27
CA THR A 339 -20.13 -12.29 -10.11
C THR A 339 -20.88 -13.26 -9.22
N PRO A 340 -22.15 -13.57 -9.52
CA PRO A 340 -23.05 -14.07 -8.49
C PRO A 340 -22.41 -15.29 -7.86
N VAL A 341 -22.32 -15.35 -6.52
CA VAL A 341 -21.61 -16.45 -5.88
C VAL A 341 -22.45 -17.69 -6.09
N SER A 342 -21.99 -18.62 -6.94
CA SER A 342 -22.71 -19.87 -7.13
C SER A 342 -22.44 -20.82 -5.97
N ALA A 343 -23.50 -21.44 -5.49
CA ALA A 343 -23.41 -22.50 -4.51
C ALA A 343 -24.29 -23.68 -4.92
N ARG A 344 -23.92 -24.88 -4.48
CA ARG A 344 -24.65 -26.09 -4.80
C ARG A 344 -25.58 -26.43 -3.64
N VAL A 345 -26.86 -26.64 -3.95
CA VAL A 345 -27.81 -27.18 -2.98
C VAL A 345 -27.33 -28.56 -2.57
N GLN A 346 -27.15 -28.76 -1.28
CA GLN A 346 -26.79 -30.04 -0.70
C GLN A 346 -27.67 -30.26 0.51
N ALA A 347 -28.75 -31.00 0.29
CA ALA A 347 -29.81 -31.24 1.25
C ALA A 347 -30.27 -32.71 1.14
N PRO A 348 -30.81 -33.30 2.22
CA PRO A 348 -31.29 -34.68 2.22
C PRO A 348 -32.56 -34.88 1.37
N GLY A 349 -33.24 -33.79 0.99
CA GLY A 349 -34.36 -33.71 0.06
C GLY A 349 -34.45 -32.30 -0.53
N PRO A 350 -35.53 -31.95 -1.24
CA PRO A 350 -35.70 -30.60 -1.79
C PRO A 350 -35.55 -29.53 -0.70
N ALA A 351 -34.69 -28.54 -0.93
CA ALA A 351 -34.45 -27.44 -0.02
C ALA A 351 -35.55 -26.38 -0.19
N ASN A 352 -36.21 -26.00 0.91
CA ASN A 352 -37.26 -24.98 0.87
C ASN A 352 -36.68 -23.58 0.62
N LEU A 353 -37.33 -22.85 -0.29
CA LEU A 353 -37.12 -21.42 -0.50
C LEU A 353 -38.20 -20.63 0.23
N ARG A 354 -37.81 -19.58 0.95
CA ARG A 354 -38.70 -18.77 1.80
C ARG A 354 -38.73 -17.31 1.38
N SER A 355 -39.78 -16.59 1.76
CA SER A 355 -39.90 -15.16 1.46
C SER A 355 -39.02 -14.26 2.34
N ALA A 356 -38.54 -14.77 3.47
CA ALA A 356 -37.67 -14.09 4.43
C ALA A 356 -36.76 -15.11 5.16
N PRO A 357 -35.67 -14.69 5.83
CA PRO A 357 -34.75 -15.58 6.55
C PRO A 357 -35.34 -16.05 7.90
N SER A 358 -36.52 -16.67 7.87
CA SER A 358 -37.23 -17.16 9.05
C SER A 358 -37.96 -18.47 8.74
N LEU A 359 -38.03 -19.36 9.72
CA LEU A 359 -38.82 -20.59 9.64
C LEU A 359 -40.33 -20.34 9.63
N SER A 360 -40.77 -19.17 10.11
CA SER A 360 -42.16 -18.73 10.07
C SER A 360 -42.56 -18.09 8.74
N ALA A 361 -41.58 -17.70 7.91
CA ALA A 361 -41.84 -17.09 6.61
C ALA A 361 -42.43 -18.11 5.62
N PRO A 362 -43.40 -17.71 4.77
CA PRO A 362 -43.96 -18.57 3.74
C PRO A 362 -42.90 -19.27 2.88
N ILE A 363 -43.13 -20.55 2.59
CA ILE A 363 -42.37 -21.28 1.58
C ILE A 363 -42.89 -20.83 0.21
N VAL A 364 -42.00 -20.26 -0.59
CA VAL A 364 -42.29 -19.67 -1.92
C VAL A 364 -41.70 -20.49 -3.06
N GLY A 365 -41.06 -21.61 -2.76
CA GLY A 365 -40.50 -22.54 -3.74
C GLY A 365 -39.65 -23.63 -3.09
N SER A 366 -39.05 -24.46 -3.92
CA SER A 366 -38.11 -25.50 -3.49
C SER A 366 -37.03 -25.72 -4.55
N LEU A 367 -35.88 -26.25 -4.13
CA LEU A 367 -34.77 -26.60 -5.01
C LEU A 367 -34.33 -28.04 -4.80
N GLU A 368 -34.15 -28.76 -5.91
CA GLU A 368 -33.63 -30.12 -5.87
C GLU A 368 -32.18 -30.18 -5.43
N ASN A 369 -31.82 -31.29 -4.77
CA ASN A 369 -30.44 -31.56 -4.37
C ASN A 369 -29.51 -31.56 -5.59
N GLY A 370 -28.36 -30.92 -5.44
CA GLY A 370 -27.35 -30.80 -6.49
C GLY A 370 -27.57 -29.65 -7.48
N ARG A 371 -28.68 -28.90 -7.36
CA ARG A 371 -28.91 -27.70 -8.17
C ARG A 371 -27.92 -26.60 -7.81
N THR A 372 -27.42 -25.87 -8.81
CA THR A 372 -26.62 -24.66 -8.60
C THR A 372 -27.53 -23.43 -8.52
N VAL A 373 -27.27 -22.58 -7.54
CA VAL A 373 -27.98 -21.30 -7.31
C VAL A 373 -27.00 -20.15 -7.21
N GLN A 374 -27.49 -18.93 -7.45
CA GLN A 374 -26.73 -17.71 -7.26
C GLN A 374 -27.10 -17.02 -5.95
N LEU A 375 -26.10 -16.72 -5.13
CA LEU A 375 -26.26 -16.01 -3.86
C LEU A 375 -26.04 -14.51 -4.09
N ALA A 376 -26.98 -13.69 -3.64
CA ALA A 376 -26.96 -12.25 -3.79
C ALA A 376 -26.42 -11.54 -2.54
N CYS A 377 -26.94 -11.89 -1.36
CA CYS A 377 -26.52 -11.35 -0.07
C CYS A 377 -26.91 -12.31 1.06
N HIS A 378 -26.41 -12.10 2.28
CA HIS A 378 -26.74 -12.90 3.46
C HIS A 378 -27.49 -12.11 4.53
N GLN A 379 -28.15 -12.83 5.43
CA GLN A 379 -28.69 -12.27 6.67
C GLN A 379 -28.73 -13.36 7.75
N TYR A 380 -28.60 -12.96 9.01
CA TYR A 380 -28.82 -13.86 10.14
C TYR A 380 -30.31 -13.94 10.49
N GLY A 381 -30.84 -15.16 10.51
CA GLY A 381 -32.24 -15.45 10.71
C GLY A 381 -32.50 -16.46 11.82
N ASP A 382 -33.61 -17.19 11.70
CA ASP A 382 -33.91 -18.33 12.57
C ASP A 382 -32.87 -19.43 12.40
N SER A 383 -32.58 -20.15 13.49
CA SER A 383 -31.65 -21.27 13.47
C SER A 383 -32.25 -22.46 12.74
N VAL A 384 -31.50 -23.05 11.82
CA VAL A 384 -31.88 -24.24 11.04
C VAL A 384 -30.83 -25.32 11.27
N ASN A 385 -31.28 -26.53 11.60
CA ASN A 385 -30.42 -27.71 11.63
C ASN A 385 -30.26 -28.24 10.20
N GLY A 386 -29.07 -28.01 9.62
CA GLY A 386 -28.71 -28.45 8.29
C GLY A 386 -27.75 -29.62 8.26
N ASN A 387 -27.18 -29.90 7.08
CA ASN A 387 -26.26 -31.01 6.84
C ASN A 387 -24.94 -30.94 7.62
N TRP A 388 -24.55 -29.75 8.07
CA TRP A 388 -23.29 -29.50 8.76
C TRP A 388 -23.49 -28.97 10.20
N GLY A 389 -24.71 -29.08 10.72
CA GLY A 389 -25.07 -28.59 12.05
C GLY A 389 -26.05 -27.42 12.03
N ALA A 390 -26.27 -26.82 13.20
CA ALA A 390 -27.15 -25.67 13.37
C ALA A 390 -26.50 -24.41 12.79
N THR A 391 -27.23 -23.67 11.96
CA THR A 391 -26.78 -22.38 11.43
C THR A 391 -27.91 -21.37 11.46
N ARG A 392 -27.54 -20.11 11.75
CA ARG A 392 -28.45 -18.95 11.64
C ARG A 392 -28.25 -18.21 10.33
N LEU A 393 -27.36 -18.68 9.46
CA LEU A 393 -27.01 -18.01 8.23
C LEU A 393 -28.05 -18.35 7.14
N TRP A 394 -28.53 -17.32 6.47
CA TRP A 394 -29.43 -17.42 5.34
C TRP A 394 -28.89 -16.61 4.17
N TYR A 395 -29.06 -17.14 2.96
CA TYR A 395 -28.72 -16.43 1.74
C TYR A 395 -29.99 -16.05 0.98
N ARG A 396 -30.02 -14.82 0.47
CA ARG A 396 -30.96 -14.38 -0.53
C ARG A 396 -30.42 -14.74 -1.90
N LEU A 397 -31.23 -15.40 -2.70
CA LEU A 397 -30.94 -15.72 -4.09
C LEU A 397 -31.23 -14.52 -5.00
N ASP A 398 -30.70 -14.54 -6.21
CA ASP A 398 -31.04 -13.58 -7.28
C ASP A 398 -32.54 -13.53 -7.59
N SER A 399 -33.25 -14.64 -7.38
CA SER A 399 -34.71 -14.74 -7.44
C SER A 399 -35.46 -14.04 -6.30
N ASN A 400 -34.76 -13.36 -5.39
CA ASN A 400 -35.30 -12.72 -4.18
C ASN A 400 -35.95 -13.69 -3.18
N GLN A 401 -35.58 -14.96 -3.25
CA GLN A 401 -36.01 -16.00 -2.31
C GLN A 401 -34.87 -16.35 -1.36
N TRP A 402 -35.20 -16.82 -0.16
CA TRP A 402 -34.26 -17.12 0.90
C TRP A 402 -34.07 -18.61 1.08
N ILE A 403 -32.84 -19.02 1.34
CA ILE A 403 -32.47 -20.40 1.63
C ILE A 403 -31.47 -20.41 2.78
N SER A 404 -31.61 -21.39 3.67
CA SER A 404 -30.68 -21.55 4.78
C SER A 404 -29.34 -22.09 4.27
N ASP A 405 -28.25 -21.54 4.80
CA ASP A 405 -26.89 -22.04 4.63
C ASP A 405 -26.75 -23.53 4.97
N GLY A 406 -27.58 -24.04 5.89
CA GLY A 406 -27.56 -25.44 6.29
C GLY A 406 -27.90 -26.44 5.18
N PHE A 407 -28.41 -25.96 4.04
CA PHE A 407 -28.78 -26.75 2.87
C PHE A 407 -28.02 -26.35 1.60
N ILE A 408 -27.02 -25.49 1.73
CA ILE A 408 -26.18 -25.03 0.62
C ILE A 408 -24.71 -25.25 0.95
N TYR A 409 -23.99 -25.90 0.04
CA TYR A 409 -22.55 -26.01 0.15
C TYR A 409 -21.86 -24.79 -0.47
N THR A 410 -21.31 -23.94 0.40
CA THR A 410 -20.48 -22.77 0.04
C THR A 410 -18.98 -23.02 0.27
N GLY A 411 -18.63 -24.10 0.99
CA GLY A 411 -17.25 -24.37 1.41
C GLY A 411 -16.73 -23.47 2.54
N SER A 412 -17.63 -22.76 3.24
CA SER A 412 -17.34 -21.85 4.34
C SER A 412 -18.40 -21.98 5.44
N TYR A 413 -18.00 -21.77 6.70
CA TYR A 413 -18.93 -21.58 7.83
C TYR A 413 -19.26 -20.08 8.05
N ASP A 414 -18.50 -19.20 7.40
CA ASP A 414 -18.69 -17.76 7.39
C ASP A 414 -19.41 -17.30 6.10
N PRO A 415 -20.12 -16.15 6.11
CA PRO A 415 -20.80 -15.64 4.93
C PRO A 415 -19.87 -15.43 3.73
N VAL A 416 -20.29 -15.91 2.55
CA VAL A 416 -19.54 -15.82 1.28
C VAL A 416 -20.05 -14.72 0.33
N VAL A 417 -21.10 -14.00 0.74
CA VAL A 417 -21.69 -12.83 0.06
C VAL A 417 -21.91 -11.72 1.09
N PRO A 418 -21.96 -10.43 0.69
CA PRO A 418 -22.19 -9.32 1.62
C PRO A 418 -23.55 -9.43 2.33
N GLU A 419 -23.72 -8.71 3.46
CA GLU A 419 -25.00 -8.65 4.17
C GLU A 419 -26.06 -7.91 3.33
N CYS A 420 -27.32 -8.34 3.41
CA CYS A 420 -28.40 -7.68 2.68
C CYS A 420 -28.67 -6.28 3.25
N VAL A 421 -28.61 -5.27 2.38
CA VAL A 421 -28.97 -3.89 2.74
C VAL A 421 -30.45 -3.85 3.10
N SER A 422 -30.76 -3.40 4.31
CA SER A 422 -32.13 -3.07 4.71
C SER A 422 -32.58 -1.85 3.91
N SER A 423 -33.49 -2.05 2.96
CA SER A 423 -34.21 -0.97 2.27
C SER A 423 -35.22 -0.30 3.20
#